data_AF-F4WEL9-F1
#
_entry.id   AF-F4WEL9-F1
#
_cell.length_a   1.000
_cell.length_b   1.000
_cell.length_c   1.000
_cell.angle_alpha   90.00
_cell.angle_beta   90.00
_cell.angle_gamma   90.00
#
_symmetry.space_group_name_H-M   'P 1'
#
loop_
_entity.id
_entity.type
_entity.pdbx_description
1 polymer ?
#
loop_
_entity_poly.entity_id
_entity_poly.type
_entity_poly.pdbx_seq_one_letter_code
_entity_poly.pdbx_strand_id
1 'polypeptide(L)'
;MSSSVCHPPLPARMEAFTTRLCLRAVDQYERLLQTHFNKPSSKEQTRLSSHDSMGNKDHRRQKDGSSSGGSSGNGSSSSNSTYSAFRQWRRSTSLGSHSNRSSSAGSRSSNSLTKLPNDPATMRKLEQFPMVLSDTTMPDEDLSLKFLALNALDLTAPASDVLLKNRLKSWFQLSGHPDGFAPAGPGTVWKRRAGGVENTERIVYETLSKEEALRDCIPRYYREVEYKGDTFIELQDLLFGFNDPHVMDIKMGTRTFLESEVSKTTARSDLYEKMIAVDPNAPTQLEHEQHAVTKLRYMQFREEQSSTCSHGFRIEAMKLPGAPPITDLKKIKSHLEVLDIIKQFLGNREDTRQKLLTRLENLRIKIEQSKYFETHEVIGSSIFMIYDSEKVGVWLIDFAKTREVPNGRKLTHRRPWEEGNHEEGLLYGLDNLIFAIEEVRLSL
;
A
#
# COMPACT_ATOMS: atom_id res chain seq x y z
N MET A 1 -28.17 37.84 21.63
CA MET A 1 -27.98 38.80 20.53
C MET A 1 -26.99 38.19 19.55
N SER A 2 -27.45 37.85 18.34
CA SER A 2 -26.61 37.36 17.25
C SER A 2 -25.93 38.53 16.54
N SER A 3 -24.67 38.39 16.13
CA SER A 3 -24.09 39.22 15.09
C SER A 3 -23.42 38.35 14.02
N SER A 4 -23.93 38.52 12.81
CA SER A 4 -23.46 37.98 11.54
C SER A 4 -22.54 39.01 10.86
N VAL A 5 -21.40 38.57 10.35
CA VAL A 5 -20.48 39.41 9.56
C VAL A 5 -20.69 39.10 8.07
N CYS A 6 -21.09 40.10 7.29
CA CYS A 6 -21.25 40.06 5.84
C CYS A 6 -19.93 40.40 5.13
N HIS A 7 -19.57 39.66 4.08
CA HIS A 7 -18.49 40.01 3.15
C HIS A 7 -18.98 40.97 2.05
N PRO A 8 -18.10 41.86 1.51
CA PRO A 8 -18.48 42.82 0.48
C PRO A 8 -18.59 42.17 -0.93
N PRO A 9 -19.45 42.70 -1.82
CA PRO A 9 -19.61 42.18 -3.19
C PRO A 9 -18.46 42.58 -4.11
N LEU A 10 -18.18 41.71 -5.10
CA LEU A 10 -17.10 41.88 -6.08
C LEU A 10 -17.40 43.00 -7.11
N PRO A 11 -16.37 43.64 -7.71
CA PRO A 11 -16.58 44.72 -8.69
C PRO A 11 -17.25 44.25 -9.98
N ALA A 12 -18.25 45.01 -10.47
CA ALA A 12 -19.10 44.71 -11.63
C ALA A 12 -18.37 44.34 -12.94
N ARG A 13 -17.10 44.74 -13.10
CA ARG A 13 -16.28 44.37 -14.28
C ARG A 13 -15.89 42.89 -14.29
N MET A 14 -15.81 42.27 -13.12
CA MET A 14 -15.46 40.84 -12.95
C MET A 14 -16.68 39.94 -13.20
N GLU A 15 -17.87 40.37 -12.77
CA GLU A 15 -19.14 39.69 -13.06
C GLU A 15 -19.44 39.66 -14.57
N ALA A 16 -19.20 40.76 -15.29
CA ALA A 16 -19.42 40.81 -16.74
C ALA A 16 -18.47 39.87 -17.52
N PHE A 17 -17.24 39.66 -17.04
CA PHE A 17 -16.28 38.76 -17.67
C PHE A 17 -16.60 37.28 -17.40
N THR A 18 -16.97 36.95 -16.15
CA THR A 18 -17.42 35.59 -15.78
C THR A 18 -18.73 35.22 -16.47
N THR A 19 -19.69 36.14 -16.56
CA THR A 19 -20.98 35.88 -17.21
C THR A 19 -20.82 35.62 -18.71
N ARG A 20 -19.95 36.37 -19.40
CA ARG A 20 -19.65 36.15 -20.82
C ARG A 20 -18.90 34.84 -21.08
N LEU A 21 -18.06 34.39 -20.13
CA LEU A 21 -17.38 33.09 -20.22
C LEU A 21 -18.37 31.93 -20.02
N CYS A 22 -19.26 32.06 -19.02
CA CYS A 22 -20.31 31.08 -18.75
C CYS A 22 -21.31 30.95 -19.90
N LEU A 23 -21.73 32.06 -20.52
CA LEU A 23 -22.65 32.03 -21.66
C LEU A 23 -22.03 31.38 -22.92
N ARG A 24 -20.72 31.56 -23.16
CA ARG A 24 -20.02 30.88 -24.27
C ARG A 24 -19.88 29.37 -24.02
N ALA A 25 -19.68 28.95 -22.78
CA ALA A 25 -19.60 27.54 -22.41
C ALA A 25 -20.97 26.83 -22.52
N VAL A 26 -22.06 27.52 -22.14
CA VAL A 26 -23.43 27.01 -22.27
C VAL A 26 -23.83 26.87 -23.75
N ASP A 27 -23.50 27.83 -24.61
CA ASP A 27 -23.80 27.77 -26.06
C ASP A 27 -23.03 26.63 -26.77
N GLN A 28 -21.81 26.30 -26.30
CA GLN A 28 -21.07 25.12 -26.78
C GLN A 28 -21.68 23.80 -26.30
N TYR A 29 -22.24 23.77 -25.09
CA TYR A 29 -22.88 22.59 -24.51
C TYR A 29 -24.25 22.31 -25.16
N GLU A 30 -25.05 23.34 -25.46
CA GLU A 30 -26.32 23.19 -26.18
C GLU A 30 -26.13 22.71 -27.63
N ARG A 31 -25.06 23.17 -28.32
CA ARG A 31 -24.72 22.66 -29.66
C ARG A 31 -24.30 21.19 -29.64
N LEU A 32 -23.60 20.75 -28.59
CA LEU A 32 -23.23 19.34 -28.38
C LEU A 32 -24.46 18.47 -28.07
N LEU A 33 -25.43 18.98 -27.30
CA LEU A 33 -26.69 18.29 -27.03
C LEU A 33 -27.58 18.19 -28.27
N GLN A 34 -27.69 19.25 -29.09
CA GLN A 34 -28.47 19.23 -30.34
C GLN A 34 -27.87 18.29 -31.40
N THR A 35 -26.55 18.14 -31.44
CA THR A 35 -25.88 17.20 -32.36
C THR A 35 -25.97 15.74 -31.89
N HIS A 36 -26.12 15.49 -30.59
CA HIS A 36 -26.29 14.14 -30.03
C HIS A 36 -27.72 13.62 -30.07
N PHE A 37 -28.74 14.49 -29.97
CA PHE A 37 -30.15 14.06 -29.91
C PHE A 37 -30.90 14.06 -31.25
N ASN A 38 -30.36 14.69 -32.32
CA ASN A 38 -31.00 14.72 -33.65
C ASN A 38 -30.32 13.84 -34.72
N LYS A 39 -29.97 12.59 -34.37
CA LYS A 39 -29.71 11.55 -35.38
C LYS A 39 -30.88 10.57 -35.42
N PRO A 40 -31.68 10.50 -36.50
CA PRO A 40 -32.66 9.45 -36.64
C PRO A 40 -31.94 8.10 -36.80
N SER A 41 -32.39 7.11 -36.03
CA SER A 41 -31.90 5.73 -36.02
C SER A 41 -32.02 5.09 -37.40
N SER A 42 -30.90 4.60 -37.93
CA SER A 42 -30.81 3.84 -39.18
C SER A 42 -31.31 2.39 -39.01
N LYS A 43 -32.60 2.22 -38.70
CA LYS A 43 -33.32 0.94 -38.81
C LYS A 43 -34.78 1.12 -39.24
N GLU A 44 -35.02 1.95 -40.25
CA GLU A 44 -36.28 1.91 -41.01
C GLU A 44 -36.13 2.51 -42.41
N GLN A 45 -35.25 1.94 -43.23
CA GLN A 45 -35.23 2.20 -44.68
C GLN A 45 -34.47 1.08 -45.43
N THR A 46 -35.02 -0.13 -45.42
CA THR A 46 -34.75 -1.11 -46.48
C THR A 46 -35.90 -2.12 -46.60
N ARG A 47 -37.11 -1.59 -46.82
CA ARG A 47 -38.17 -2.32 -47.53
C ARG A 47 -38.87 -1.31 -48.43
N LEU A 48 -38.41 -1.26 -49.68
CA LEU A 48 -39.12 -0.96 -50.93
C LEU A 48 -38.07 -0.52 -51.98
N SER A 49 -38.23 -1.01 -53.21
CA SER A 49 -37.25 -1.07 -54.32
C SER A 49 -36.16 -2.14 -54.10
N SER A 50 -35.93 -3.12 -54.98
CA SER A 50 -36.23 -3.24 -56.40
C SER A 50 -36.54 -4.69 -56.78
N HIS A 51 -37.47 -4.81 -57.72
CA HIS A 51 -37.81 -5.99 -58.50
C HIS A 51 -36.74 -6.19 -59.60
N ASP A 52 -36.72 -7.41 -60.15
CA ASP A 52 -36.12 -7.84 -61.42
C ASP A 52 -34.64 -8.32 -61.48
N SER A 53 -34.54 -9.66 -61.53
CA SER A 53 -34.08 -10.47 -62.69
C SER A 53 -32.87 -11.40 -62.48
N MET A 54 -33.19 -12.70 -62.63
CA MET A 54 -32.46 -13.77 -63.35
C MET A 54 -30.96 -13.97 -63.03
N GLY A 55 -30.44 -15.15 -62.69
CA GLY A 55 -30.92 -16.52 -62.74
C GLY A 55 -29.72 -17.48 -62.70
N ASN A 56 -30.02 -18.75 -62.41
CA ASN A 56 -29.22 -19.98 -62.56
C ASN A 56 -28.17 -20.39 -61.49
N LYS A 57 -28.55 -21.44 -60.74
CA LYS A 57 -27.98 -22.82 -60.74
C LYS A 57 -26.51 -23.00 -60.33
N ASP A 58 -26.09 -24.04 -59.62
CA ASP A 58 -26.68 -25.21 -58.97
C ASP A 58 -25.51 -25.96 -58.28
N HIS A 59 -25.82 -27.05 -57.56
CA HIS A 59 -24.97 -28.18 -57.13
C HIS A 59 -24.40 -28.14 -55.70
N ARG A 60 -24.99 -28.90 -54.76
CA ARG A 60 -24.93 -30.38 -54.51
C ARG A 60 -24.01 -30.58 -53.29
N ARG A 61 -24.37 -31.20 -52.16
CA ARG A 61 -25.03 -32.48 -51.85
C ARG A 61 -25.46 -32.38 -50.36
N GLN A 62 -26.71 -32.68 -49.94
CA GLN A 62 -27.21 -33.99 -49.47
C GLN A 62 -26.13 -34.87 -48.80
N LYS A 63 -26.32 -35.47 -47.62
CA LYS A 63 -27.47 -36.30 -47.26
C LYS A 63 -27.31 -36.75 -45.79
N ASP A 64 -28.44 -36.73 -45.09
CA ASP A 64 -28.97 -37.63 -44.05
C ASP A 64 -28.04 -38.16 -42.94
N GLY A 65 -28.48 -38.26 -41.69
CA GLY A 65 -29.81 -38.06 -41.14
C GLY A 65 -29.84 -38.52 -39.68
N SER A 66 -30.88 -38.06 -38.98
CA SER A 66 -31.80 -38.85 -38.14
C SER A 66 -31.17 -39.85 -37.14
N SER A 67 -31.56 -39.91 -35.88
CA SER A 67 -32.79 -39.50 -35.19
C SER A 67 -32.63 -40.08 -33.77
N SER A 68 -32.90 -39.31 -32.71
CA SER A 68 -34.17 -39.32 -31.95
C SER A 68 -34.16 -40.18 -30.70
N GLY A 69 -34.77 -39.61 -29.65
CA GLY A 69 -35.36 -40.35 -28.52
C GLY A 69 -34.42 -40.42 -27.33
N GLY A 70 -34.64 -39.73 -26.21
CA GLY A 70 -35.87 -39.11 -25.72
C GLY A 70 -36.16 -39.65 -24.32
N SER A 71 -36.29 -38.72 -23.38
CA SER A 71 -37.14 -38.80 -22.18
C SER A 71 -36.81 -39.84 -21.10
N SER A 72 -37.11 -39.67 -19.82
CA SER A 72 -37.53 -38.57 -18.94
C SER A 72 -37.78 -39.22 -17.57
N GLY A 73 -37.65 -38.45 -16.49
CA GLY A 73 -38.43 -38.62 -15.26
C GLY A 73 -37.69 -39.28 -14.09
N ASN A 74 -37.44 -38.61 -12.97
CA ASN A 74 -38.31 -37.95 -11.97
C ASN A 74 -38.66 -38.85 -10.77
N GLY A 75 -38.58 -38.25 -9.58
CA GLY A 75 -39.36 -38.60 -8.38
C GLY A 75 -38.50 -39.15 -7.24
N SER A 76 -38.08 -38.34 -6.26
CA SER A 76 -38.83 -37.96 -5.03
C SER A 76 -38.95 -39.14 -4.04
N SER A 77 -38.57 -39.09 -2.76
CA SER A 77 -39.01 -38.12 -1.74
C SER A 77 -38.49 -38.53 -0.35
N SER A 78 -38.34 -37.54 0.56
CA SER A 78 -38.61 -37.52 2.03
C SER A 78 -38.01 -38.60 2.95
N SER A 79 -37.56 -38.37 4.19
CA SER A 79 -37.66 -37.23 5.12
C SER A 79 -36.83 -37.47 6.40
N ASN A 80 -36.36 -36.37 6.98
CA ASN A 80 -36.28 -36.02 8.41
C ASN A 80 -35.16 -36.53 9.36
N SER A 81 -34.53 -35.50 9.97
CA SER A 81 -34.11 -35.37 11.38
C SER A 81 -32.87 -36.17 11.81
N THR A 82 -31.85 -35.67 12.51
CA THR A 82 -31.59 -34.42 13.25
C THR A 82 -30.12 -34.48 13.76
N TYR A 83 -29.53 -33.32 14.05
CA TYR A 83 -28.34 -33.08 14.90
C TYR A 83 -26.92 -33.51 14.42
N SER A 84 -26.22 -32.51 13.88
CA SER A 84 -24.97 -31.92 14.43
C SER A 84 -23.79 -32.82 14.81
N ALA A 85 -22.80 -32.83 13.90
CA ALA A 85 -21.40 -32.45 14.10
C ALA A 85 -20.64 -32.93 15.36
N PHE A 86 -19.59 -33.74 15.15
CA PHE A 86 -18.19 -33.29 15.11
C PHE A 86 -17.28 -34.50 14.81
N ARG A 87 -16.40 -34.39 13.81
CA ARG A 87 -15.47 -35.44 13.39
C ARG A 87 -14.19 -35.43 14.24
N GLN A 88 -13.86 -36.61 14.73
CA GLN A 88 -12.56 -37.02 15.23
C GLN A 88 -11.66 -37.59 14.10
N TRP A 89 -10.37 -37.25 14.19
CA TRP A 89 -9.18 -38.12 14.06
C TRP A 89 -8.47 -38.44 12.71
N ARG A 90 -7.14 -38.19 12.79
CA ARG A 90 -5.93 -38.94 12.31
C ARG A 90 -5.64 -39.10 10.81
N ARG A 91 -4.41 -38.71 10.37
CA ARG A 91 -3.18 -39.54 10.14
C ARG A 91 -3.50 -40.82 9.35
N SER A 92 -2.86 -41.13 8.21
CA SER A 92 -1.43 -41.46 8.09
C SER A 92 -0.99 -41.59 6.60
N THR A 93 0.23 -41.13 6.32
CA THR A 93 1.33 -41.72 5.49
C THR A 93 1.06 -42.72 4.35
N SER A 94 1.74 -42.52 3.21
CA SER A 94 2.61 -43.56 2.60
C SER A 94 3.62 -42.97 1.61
N LEU A 95 4.90 -43.29 1.82
CA LEU A 95 6.04 -43.13 0.91
C LEU A 95 6.17 -44.37 0.00
N GLY A 96 6.68 -44.19 -1.22
CA GLY A 96 7.07 -45.26 -2.15
C GLY A 96 8.05 -44.74 -3.22
N SER A 97 9.13 -45.48 -3.44
CA SER A 97 10.38 -45.14 -4.15
C SER A 97 10.41 -45.58 -5.63
N HIS A 98 11.13 -44.86 -6.51
CA HIS A 98 12.22 -45.34 -7.41
C HIS A 98 12.41 -44.59 -8.76
N SER A 99 13.62 -44.02 -8.91
CA SER A 99 14.56 -43.91 -10.06
C SER A 99 14.17 -43.79 -11.55
N ASN A 100 14.89 -42.85 -12.20
CA ASN A 100 15.68 -42.91 -13.47
C ASN A 100 15.25 -42.13 -14.74
N ARG A 101 16.20 -41.26 -15.17
CA ARG A 101 16.74 -40.98 -16.53
C ARG A 101 15.98 -40.17 -17.62
N SER A 102 16.52 -38.97 -17.84
CA SER A 102 17.03 -38.34 -19.10
C SER A 102 16.13 -37.90 -20.29
N SER A 103 16.47 -36.67 -20.74
CA SER A 103 16.61 -36.13 -22.11
C SER A 103 15.47 -35.38 -22.83
N SER A 104 15.75 -34.09 -23.05
CA SER A 104 15.65 -33.25 -24.27
C SER A 104 14.31 -32.86 -24.93
N ALA A 105 14.14 -31.52 -25.00
CA ALA A 105 13.75 -30.68 -26.15
C ALA A 105 12.30 -30.69 -26.67
N GLY A 106 11.71 -29.48 -26.73
CA GLY A 106 10.89 -29.06 -27.87
C GLY A 106 9.51 -28.44 -27.60
N SER A 107 9.43 -27.10 -27.72
CA SER A 107 8.36 -26.31 -28.36
C SER A 107 6.98 -26.09 -27.68
N ARG A 108 6.75 -24.80 -27.37
CA ARG A 108 5.54 -23.95 -27.58
C ARG A 108 4.15 -24.49 -27.22
N SER A 109 3.46 -23.80 -26.30
CA SER A 109 2.10 -23.25 -26.55
C SER A 109 1.53 -22.41 -25.39
N SER A 110 0.91 -21.29 -25.80
CA SER A 110 -0.27 -20.60 -25.26
C SER A 110 -0.43 -20.27 -23.76
N ASN A 111 -0.50 -18.96 -23.53
CA ASN A 111 -1.17 -18.22 -22.45
C ASN A 111 -2.30 -18.95 -21.72
N SER A 112 -2.21 -19.00 -20.39
CA SER A 112 -3.35 -19.07 -19.49
C SER A 112 -3.17 -18.08 -18.34
N LEU A 113 -4.04 -17.06 -18.28
CA LEU A 113 -4.20 -16.17 -17.14
C LEU A 113 -4.47 -17.00 -15.87
N THR A 114 -3.54 -17.01 -14.93
CA THR A 114 -3.79 -17.49 -13.57
C THR A 114 -4.40 -16.36 -12.74
N LYS A 115 -5.69 -16.50 -12.40
CA LYS A 115 -6.38 -15.66 -11.40
C LYS A 115 -5.65 -15.74 -10.06
N LEU A 116 -5.28 -14.58 -9.52
CA LEU A 116 -4.87 -14.43 -8.12
C LEU A 116 -6.06 -14.79 -7.18
N PRO A 117 -5.78 -15.35 -5.99
CA PRO A 117 -6.82 -15.84 -5.11
C PRO A 117 -7.57 -14.68 -4.41
N ASN A 118 -8.83 -14.48 -4.77
CA ASN A 118 -9.81 -13.78 -3.94
C ASN A 118 -10.11 -14.66 -2.72
N ASP A 119 -9.39 -14.49 -1.62
CA ASP A 119 -9.71 -15.16 -0.36
C ASP A 119 -10.87 -14.42 0.36
N PRO A 120 -12.04 -15.06 0.56
CA PRO A 120 -13.16 -14.48 1.29
C PRO A 120 -12.86 -14.14 2.76
N ALA A 121 -11.79 -14.68 3.35
CA ALA A 121 -11.34 -14.30 4.71
C ALA A 121 -10.75 -12.87 4.76
N THR A 122 -10.08 -12.43 3.69
CA THR A 122 -9.52 -11.08 3.55
C THR A 122 -10.62 -10.04 3.38
N MET A 123 -11.68 -10.38 2.62
CA MET A 123 -12.85 -9.53 2.42
C MET A 123 -13.64 -9.29 3.71
N ARG A 124 -13.82 -10.31 4.56
CA ARG A 124 -14.54 -10.16 5.84
C ARG A 124 -13.80 -9.34 6.89
N LYS A 125 -12.46 -9.23 6.81
CA LYS A 125 -11.68 -8.35 7.71
C LYS A 125 -11.67 -6.89 7.25
N LEU A 126 -11.82 -6.63 5.95
CA LEU A 126 -11.98 -5.27 5.42
C LEU A 126 -13.35 -4.64 5.75
N GLU A 127 -14.37 -5.42 6.11
CA GLU A 127 -15.70 -4.91 6.50
C GLU A 127 -15.69 -4.09 7.82
N GLN A 128 -14.60 -4.11 8.59
CA GLN A 128 -14.40 -3.21 9.73
C GLN A 128 -14.00 -1.78 9.32
N PHE A 129 -13.65 -1.57 8.05
CA PHE A 129 -13.42 -0.26 7.44
C PHE A 129 -14.60 0.11 6.53
N PRO A 130 -14.84 1.41 6.23
CA PRO A 130 -16.03 1.80 5.48
C PRO A 130 -16.05 1.16 4.08
N MET A 131 -17.03 0.29 3.84
CA MET A 131 -17.50 -0.05 2.50
C MET A 131 -18.79 0.74 2.26
N VAL A 132 -18.78 1.65 1.29
CA VAL A 132 -20.00 2.34 0.84
C VAL A 132 -20.81 1.32 0.05
N LEU A 133 -21.97 0.94 0.57
CA LEU A 133 -22.97 0.18 -0.18
C LEU A 133 -23.75 1.18 -1.04
N SER A 134 -23.72 1.01 -2.35
CA SER A 134 -24.68 1.67 -3.25
C SER A 134 -25.57 0.63 -3.94
N ASP A 135 -26.86 0.98 -3.99
CA ASP A 135 -27.94 0.18 -4.58
C ASP A 135 -27.64 -0.25 -6.03
N THR A 136 -27.98 -1.50 -6.34
CA THR A 136 -27.53 -2.24 -7.53
C THR A 136 -28.35 -2.00 -8.81
N THR A 137 -28.88 -0.80 -9.04
CA THR A 137 -29.89 -0.61 -10.12
C THR A 137 -29.61 0.49 -11.15
N MET A 138 -28.37 0.91 -11.39
CA MET A 138 -28.08 1.89 -12.47
C MET A 138 -27.15 1.34 -13.56
N PRO A 139 -27.47 1.55 -14.86
CA PRO A 139 -26.69 1.03 -15.98
C PRO A 139 -25.32 1.73 -16.15
N ASP A 140 -24.35 1.00 -16.70
CA ASP A 140 -22.92 1.35 -16.82
C ASP A 140 -22.58 2.59 -17.68
N GLU A 141 -23.56 3.17 -18.40
CA GLU A 141 -23.32 4.24 -19.38
C GLU A 141 -23.10 5.64 -18.76
N ASP A 142 -23.34 5.82 -17.45
CA ASP A 142 -23.44 7.15 -16.83
C ASP A 142 -22.27 7.51 -15.88
N LEU A 143 -21.12 6.85 -16.05
CA LEU A 143 -19.94 7.00 -15.17
C LEU A 143 -19.12 8.28 -15.45
N SER A 144 -19.13 8.78 -16.69
CA SER A 144 -18.38 9.97 -17.11
C SER A 144 -19.01 11.27 -16.58
N LEU A 145 -20.34 11.34 -16.56
CA LEU A 145 -21.11 12.48 -16.03
C LEU A 145 -20.96 12.62 -14.52
N LYS A 146 -20.90 11.50 -13.77
CA LYS A 146 -20.59 11.52 -12.33
C LYS A 146 -19.17 12.03 -12.06
N PHE A 147 -18.21 11.67 -12.91
CA PHE A 147 -16.81 12.10 -12.79
C PHE A 147 -16.64 13.59 -13.05
N LEU A 148 -17.38 14.14 -14.02
CA LEU A 148 -17.43 15.57 -14.30
C LEU A 148 -18.18 16.35 -13.21
N ALA A 149 -19.28 15.81 -12.69
CA ALA A 149 -20.07 16.46 -11.64
C ALA A 149 -19.33 16.57 -10.30
N LEU A 150 -18.54 15.57 -9.90
CA LEU A 150 -17.75 15.61 -8.66
C LEU A 150 -16.61 16.63 -8.71
N ASN A 151 -15.92 16.76 -9.85
CA ASN A 151 -14.87 17.76 -10.05
C ASN A 151 -15.43 19.19 -10.17
N ALA A 152 -16.68 19.35 -10.63
CA ALA A 152 -17.32 20.65 -10.79
C ALA A 152 -17.96 21.20 -9.50
N LEU A 153 -18.18 20.37 -8.48
CA LEU A 153 -18.90 20.74 -7.25
C LEU A 153 -18.03 20.87 -5.99
N ASP A 154 -16.74 20.59 -6.06
CA ASP A 154 -15.79 20.68 -4.93
C ASP A 154 -16.31 19.96 -3.65
N LEU A 155 -17.02 18.85 -3.83
CA LEU A 155 -17.65 18.10 -2.75
C LEU A 155 -16.67 17.08 -2.15
N THR A 156 -16.48 17.18 -0.82
CA THR A 156 -15.80 16.19 0.02
C THR A 156 -16.70 14.97 0.26
N ALA A 157 -16.91 14.16 -0.77
CA ALA A 157 -17.55 12.84 -0.63
C ALA A 157 -16.49 11.72 -0.77
N PRO A 158 -16.62 10.60 -0.04
CA PRO A 158 -15.70 9.47 -0.17
C PRO A 158 -15.68 9.00 -1.63
N ALA A 159 -14.48 8.72 -2.14
CA ALA A 159 -14.25 8.39 -3.55
C ALA A 159 -15.28 7.38 -4.08
N SER A 160 -15.80 7.60 -5.29
CA SER A 160 -16.82 6.73 -5.89
C SER A 160 -16.38 5.26 -5.88
N ASP A 161 -17.35 4.34 -5.78
CA ASP A 161 -17.11 2.88 -5.68
C ASP A 161 -16.19 2.32 -6.78
N VAL A 162 -16.14 2.95 -7.95
CA VAL A 162 -15.25 2.56 -9.06
C VAL A 162 -13.79 2.96 -8.78
N LEU A 163 -13.57 4.15 -8.23
CA LEU A 163 -12.24 4.60 -7.79
C LEU A 163 -11.74 3.75 -6.61
N LEU A 164 -12.62 3.42 -5.66
CA LEU A 164 -12.31 2.50 -4.57
C LEU A 164 -11.98 1.09 -5.08
N LYS A 165 -12.77 0.52 -6.00
CA LYS A 165 -12.55 -0.85 -6.53
C LYS A 165 -11.25 -0.99 -7.32
N ASN A 166 -10.83 0.02 -8.09
CA ASN A 166 -9.54 -0.02 -8.80
C ASN A 166 -8.37 0.24 -7.85
N ARG A 167 -8.55 1.10 -6.84
CA ARG A 167 -7.53 1.43 -5.85
C ARG A 167 -7.29 0.31 -4.83
N LEU A 168 -8.34 -0.42 -4.42
CA LEU A 168 -8.22 -1.60 -3.55
C LEU A 168 -7.40 -2.72 -4.21
N LYS A 169 -7.30 -2.73 -5.54
CA LYS A 169 -6.47 -3.70 -6.28
C LYS A 169 -4.99 -3.35 -6.30
N SER A 170 -4.62 -2.07 -6.07
CA SER A 170 -3.23 -1.58 -6.12
C SER A 170 -2.68 -1.16 -4.75
N TRP A 171 -3.54 -0.91 -3.76
CA TRP A 171 -3.15 -0.58 -2.39
C TRP A 171 -2.63 -1.81 -1.66
N PHE A 172 -1.48 -1.67 -0.99
CA PHE A 172 -0.93 -2.70 -0.12
C PHE A 172 -0.17 -2.06 1.05
N GLN A 173 -0.10 -2.78 2.16
CA GLN A 173 0.73 -2.45 3.30
C GLN A 173 1.92 -3.41 3.32
N LEU A 174 3.15 -2.88 3.36
CA LEU A 174 4.36 -3.70 3.38
C LEU A 174 4.68 -4.27 4.76
N SER A 175 4.55 -3.43 5.79
CA SER A 175 5.00 -3.72 7.15
C SER A 175 4.04 -3.11 8.16
N GLY A 176 4.19 -3.48 9.43
CA GLY A 176 3.33 -2.99 10.52
C GLY A 176 2.06 -3.82 10.73
N HIS A 177 1.17 -3.33 11.59
CA HIS A 177 -0.05 -4.06 11.96
C HIS A 177 -1.10 -3.95 10.84
N PRO A 178 -1.76 -5.05 10.41
CA PRO A 178 -2.73 -5.04 9.31
C PRO A 178 -3.90 -4.06 9.48
N ASP A 179 -4.28 -3.79 10.73
CA ASP A 179 -5.39 -2.88 11.06
C ASP A 179 -4.94 -1.42 11.28
N GLY A 180 -3.70 -1.09 10.87
CA GLY A 180 -3.09 0.20 11.10
C GLY A 180 -3.41 1.26 10.04
N PHE A 181 -3.83 0.85 8.83
CA PHE A 181 -4.06 1.76 7.71
C PHE A 181 -5.36 1.47 6.98
N ALA A 182 -5.99 2.53 6.48
CA ALA A 182 -7.16 2.45 5.61
C ALA A 182 -7.09 3.48 4.48
N PRO A 183 -7.47 3.13 3.25
CA PRO A 183 -7.67 4.12 2.20
C PRO A 183 -8.68 5.19 2.63
N ALA A 184 -8.37 6.47 2.41
CA ALA A 184 -9.23 7.60 2.79
C ALA A 184 -9.89 8.24 1.55
N GLY A 185 -9.25 9.25 0.96
CA GLY A 185 -9.64 9.92 -0.28
C GLY A 185 -8.60 9.73 -1.39
N PRO A 186 -8.83 10.24 -2.61
CA PRO A 186 -7.85 10.17 -3.70
C PRO A 186 -6.48 10.71 -3.24
N GLY A 187 -5.44 9.87 -3.30
CA GLY A 187 -4.10 10.25 -2.87
C GLY A 187 -3.88 10.37 -1.36
N THR A 188 -4.82 9.94 -0.51
CA THR A 188 -4.68 9.99 0.96
C THR A 188 -5.00 8.66 1.64
N VAL A 189 -4.30 8.39 2.74
CA VAL A 189 -4.47 7.22 3.60
C VAL A 189 -4.73 7.67 5.04
N TRP A 190 -5.59 6.95 5.75
CA TRP A 190 -5.74 7.07 7.18
C TRP A 190 -4.80 6.10 7.88
N LYS A 191 -3.95 6.63 8.76
CA LYS A 191 -3.17 5.84 9.71
C LYS A 191 -3.88 5.90 11.06
N ARG A 192 -4.26 4.74 11.61
CA ARG A 192 -4.90 4.66 12.93
C ARG A 192 -3.90 5.16 13.97
N ARG A 193 -4.34 6.07 14.83
CA ARG A 193 -3.52 6.56 15.94
C ARG A 193 -3.27 5.41 16.91
N ALA A 194 -2.01 5.16 17.25
CA ALA A 194 -1.67 4.20 18.29
C ALA A 194 -2.25 4.68 19.64
N GLY A 195 -2.87 3.77 20.40
CA GLY A 195 -3.44 4.08 21.71
C GLY A 195 -2.38 4.61 22.67
N GLY A 196 -2.71 5.68 23.40
CA GLY A 196 -1.80 6.35 24.34
C GLY A 196 -2.20 7.80 24.55
N VAL A 197 -1.86 8.35 25.73
CA VAL A 197 -2.18 9.74 26.11
C VAL A 197 -1.43 10.74 25.22
N GLU A 198 -0.23 10.37 24.77
CA GLU A 198 0.63 11.22 23.93
C GLU A 198 0.33 10.99 22.44
N ASN A 199 -0.15 12.03 21.76
CA ASN A 199 -0.42 12.01 20.32
C ASN A 199 0.84 12.31 19.50
N THR A 200 1.92 11.61 19.81
CA THR A 200 3.28 11.93 19.36
C THR A 200 3.40 11.97 17.83
N GLU A 201 2.92 10.93 17.15
CA GLU A 201 3.07 10.81 15.69
C GLU A 201 2.38 11.94 14.92
N ARG A 202 1.15 12.28 15.30
CA ARG A 202 0.41 13.38 14.68
C ARG A 202 1.13 14.71 14.88
N ILE A 203 1.63 14.96 16.10
CA ILE A 203 2.38 16.19 16.42
C ILE A 203 3.62 16.29 15.54
N VAL A 204 4.35 15.20 15.35
CA VAL A 204 5.55 15.17 14.49
C VAL A 204 5.16 15.50 13.05
N TYR A 205 4.19 14.79 12.48
CA TYR A 205 3.73 15.03 11.11
C TYR A 205 3.23 16.46 10.89
N GLU A 206 2.44 17.01 11.82
CA GLU A 206 1.96 18.38 11.75
C GLU A 206 3.11 19.40 11.83
N THR A 207 4.06 19.18 12.75
CA THR A 207 5.19 20.09 12.98
C THR A 207 6.14 20.10 11.79
N LEU A 208 6.57 18.92 11.35
CA LEU A 208 7.45 18.77 10.18
C LEU A 208 6.78 19.28 8.90
N SER A 209 5.45 19.13 8.77
CA SER A 209 4.71 19.69 7.64
C SER A 209 4.68 21.22 7.64
N LYS A 210 5.03 21.91 8.73
CA LYS A 210 5.17 23.37 8.75
C LYS A 210 6.56 23.82 8.27
N GLU A 211 7.57 22.98 8.40
CA GLU A 211 8.96 23.25 7.99
C GLU A 211 9.13 23.05 6.47
N GLU A 212 9.25 24.15 5.73
CA GLU A 212 9.29 24.14 4.26
C GLU A 212 10.37 23.20 3.69
N ALA A 213 11.54 23.15 4.35
CA ALA A 213 12.64 22.30 3.93
C ALA A 213 12.33 20.80 4.02
N LEU A 214 11.42 20.35 4.88
CA LEU A 214 11.15 18.92 5.14
C LEU A 214 9.86 18.40 4.50
N ARG A 215 8.99 19.29 3.98
CA ARG A 215 7.66 18.91 3.45
C ARG A 215 7.68 17.88 2.33
N ASP A 216 8.77 17.81 1.56
CA ASP A 216 8.97 16.85 0.47
C ASP A 216 9.71 15.57 0.93
N CYS A 217 10.20 15.55 2.17
CA CYS A 217 10.92 14.44 2.80
C CYS A 217 10.03 13.55 3.67
N ILE A 218 8.78 13.95 3.94
CA ILE A 218 7.80 13.19 4.72
C ILE A 218 6.46 13.10 3.97
N PRO A 219 5.59 12.13 4.27
CA PRO A 219 4.20 12.17 3.83
C PRO A 219 3.53 13.48 4.27
N ARG A 220 2.84 14.14 3.34
CA ARG A 220 2.06 15.34 3.68
C ARG A 220 1.01 15.00 4.74
N TYR A 221 1.02 15.74 5.83
CA TYR A 221 -0.06 15.74 6.81
C TYR A 221 -1.24 16.58 6.31
N TYR A 222 -2.44 16.04 6.39
CA TYR A 222 -3.67 16.76 6.04
C TYR A 222 -4.42 17.19 7.29
N ARG A 223 -4.81 16.24 8.14
CA ARG A 223 -5.64 16.47 9.33
C ARG A 223 -5.69 15.25 10.25
N GLU A 224 -6.23 15.45 11.44
CA GLU A 224 -6.76 14.38 12.27
C GLU A 224 -8.24 14.14 11.93
N VAL A 225 -8.67 12.88 11.97
CA VAL A 225 -10.04 12.46 11.66
C VAL A 225 -10.54 11.54 12.77
N GLU A 226 -11.75 11.80 13.26
CA GLU A 226 -12.46 10.89 14.15
C GLU A 226 -13.50 10.10 13.35
N TYR A 227 -13.49 8.78 13.49
CA TYR A 227 -14.41 7.90 12.77
C TYR A 227 -14.75 6.67 13.62
N LYS A 228 -16.05 6.43 13.86
CA LYS A 228 -16.56 5.29 14.64
C LYS A 228 -15.90 5.10 16.02
N GLY A 229 -15.53 6.20 16.68
CA GLY A 229 -14.89 6.18 18.00
C GLY A 229 -13.37 5.92 17.97
N ASP A 230 -12.78 5.80 16.78
CA ASP A 230 -11.33 5.75 16.57
C ASP A 230 -10.81 7.08 16.01
N THR A 231 -9.56 7.39 16.32
CA THR A 231 -8.86 8.57 15.79
C THR A 231 -7.80 8.14 14.76
N PHE A 232 -7.75 8.86 13.64
CA PHE A 232 -6.87 8.61 12.52
C PHE A 232 -6.11 9.87 12.13
N ILE A 233 -4.91 9.68 11.58
CA ILE A 233 -4.10 10.71 10.95
C ILE A 233 -4.29 10.54 9.44
N GLU A 234 -4.79 11.57 8.76
CA GLU A 234 -4.87 11.57 7.29
C GLU A 234 -3.54 12.06 6.71
N LEU A 235 -2.88 11.18 5.96
CA LEU A 235 -1.57 11.38 5.36
C LEU A 235 -1.64 11.19 3.84
N GLN A 236 -0.65 11.71 3.13
CA GLN A 236 -0.43 11.39 1.73
C GLN A 236 -0.23 9.88 1.53
N ASP A 237 -0.95 9.31 0.58
CA ASP A 237 -0.69 7.99 0.05
C ASP A 237 0.55 8.08 -0.87
N LEU A 238 1.70 7.64 -0.37
CA LEU A 238 2.97 7.72 -1.11
C LEU A 238 3.00 6.80 -2.34
N LEU A 239 2.16 5.77 -2.40
CA LEU A 239 2.03 4.87 -3.55
C LEU A 239 1.15 5.49 -4.64
N PHE A 240 0.37 6.53 -4.31
CA PHE A 240 -0.53 7.14 -5.25
C PHE A 240 0.19 7.69 -6.48
N GLY A 241 -0.33 7.31 -7.64
CA GLY A 241 0.21 7.67 -8.94
C GLY A 241 1.38 6.81 -9.41
N PHE A 242 2.00 5.97 -8.57
CA PHE A 242 3.03 5.02 -9.03
C PHE A 242 2.40 3.84 -9.77
N ASN A 243 3.07 3.38 -10.82
CA ASN A 243 2.59 2.28 -11.66
C ASN A 243 3.41 1.01 -11.40
N ASP A 244 2.78 0.03 -10.73
CA ASP A 244 3.41 -1.22 -10.28
C ASP A 244 4.85 -1.03 -9.75
N PRO A 245 5.03 -0.24 -8.67
CA PRO A 245 6.36 0.19 -8.25
C PRO A 245 7.15 -0.91 -7.54
N HIS A 246 8.47 -0.73 -7.57
CA HIS A 246 9.37 -1.31 -6.58
C HIS A 246 9.24 -0.48 -5.29
N VAL A 247 9.13 -1.17 -4.15
CA VAL A 247 9.01 -0.52 -2.84
C VAL A 247 9.93 -1.18 -1.83
N MET A 248 10.62 -0.39 -1.02
CA MET A 248 11.44 -0.89 0.08
C MET A 248 11.20 -0.05 1.34
N ASP A 249 10.97 -0.74 2.45
CA ASP A 249 10.84 -0.17 3.79
C ASP A 249 12.08 -0.54 4.60
N ILE A 250 12.85 0.48 4.97
CA ILE A 250 14.11 0.33 5.71
C ILE A 250 13.96 0.98 7.06
N LYS A 251 13.95 0.17 8.13
CA LYS A 251 13.95 0.70 9.48
C LYS A 251 15.31 1.27 9.84
N MET A 252 15.31 2.49 10.38
CA MET A 252 16.51 3.25 10.68
C MET A 252 16.87 3.21 12.17
N GLY A 253 18.13 3.53 12.45
CA GLY A 253 18.71 3.60 13.78
C GLY A 253 19.49 2.34 14.16
N THR A 254 20.49 2.52 15.03
CA THR A 254 21.19 1.44 15.74
C THR A 254 20.38 0.94 16.93
N ARG A 255 19.45 1.76 17.43
CA ARG A 255 18.56 1.47 18.56
C ARG A 255 17.10 1.60 18.14
N THR A 256 16.27 0.62 18.49
CA THR A 256 14.85 0.55 18.07
C THR A 256 13.84 0.58 19.23
N PHE A 257 14.31 0.90 20.43
CA PHE A 257 13.52 1.05 21.65
C PHE A 257 13.82 2.41 22.32
N LEU A 258 12.81 3.01 22.96
CA LEU A 258 12.97 4.24 23.74
C LEU A 258 13.75 3.94 25.04
N GLU A 259 14.48 4.91 25.57
CA GLU A 259 15.15 4.74 26.86
C GLU A 259 14.15 4.47 27.99
N SER A 260 12.97 5.08 27.94
CA SER A 260 11.86 4.79 28.87
C SER A 260 11.30 3.36 28.77
N GLU A 261 11.64 2.62 27.71
CA GLU A 261 11.31 1.19 27.59
C GLU A 261 12.36 0.30 28.25
N VAL A 262 13.56 0.82 28.57
CA VAL A 262 14.66 0.06 29.19
C VAL A 262 14.29 -0.36 30.62
N SER A 263 13.61 0.50 31.37
CA SER A 263 13.21 0.22 32.75
C SER A 263 12.02 -0.75 32.88
N LYS A 264 11.37 -1.13 31.78
CA LYS A 264 10.20 -2.02 31.78
C LYS A 264 10.64 -3.48 31.79
N THR A 265 10.50 -4.14 32.94
CA THR A 265 10.89 -5.54 33.15
C THR A 265 9.79 -6.56 32.87
N THR A 266 8.59 -6.14 32.46
CA THR A 266 7.47 -7.04 32.20
C THR A 266 7.77 -7.98 31.03
N ALA A 267 7.78 -9.28 31.29
CA ALA A 267 7.98 -10.31 30.30
C ALA A 267 6.71 -10.54 29.45
N ARG A 268 6.90 -10.93 28.20
CA ARG A 268 5.84 -11.10 27.20
C ARG A 268 6.00 -12.41 26.46
N SER A 269 4.95 -13.23 26.48
CA SER A 269 4.94 -14.52 25.79
C SER A 269 4.91 -14.37 24.26
N ASP A 270 4.17 -13.38 23.74
CA ASP A 270 4.09 -13.14 22.29
C ASP A 270 5.44 -12.74 21.66
N LEU A 271 6.33 -12.09 22.44
CA LEU A 271 7.68 -11.75 21.99
C LEU A 271 8.62 -12.95 22.03
N TYR A 272 8.44 -13.84 23.02
CA TYR A 272 9.19 -15.09 23.10
C TYR A 272 8.86 -15.99 21.91
N GLU A 273 7.57 -16.16 21.57
CA GLU A 273 7.14 -16.91 20.38
C GLU A 273 7.77 -16.37 19.10
N LYS A 274 7.83 -15.03 18.95
CA LYS A 274 8.51 -14.39 17.82
C LYS A 274 10.02 -14.61 17.83
N MET A 275 10.65 -14.62 19.00
CA MET A 275 12.10 -14.88 19.14
C MET A 275 12.44 -16.29 18.69
N ILE A 276 11.77 -17.31 19.23
CA ILE A 276 12.04 -18.72 18.88
C ILE A 276 11.69 -19.05 17.43
N ALA A 277 10.71 -18.35 16.84
CA ALA A 277 10.40 -18.50 15.41
C ALA A 277 11.55 -18.01 14.51
N VAL A 278 12.39 -17.11 15.01
CA VAL A 278 13.61 -16.67 14.31
C VAL A 278 14.78 -17.57 14.66
N ASP A 279 15.06 -17.76 15.96
CA ASP A 279 16.15 -18.61 16.46
C ASP A 279 15.71 -19.30 17.76
N PRO A 280 15.44 -20.63 17.71
CA PRO A 280 15.04 -21.40 18.89
C PRO A 280 16.07 -21.42 20.01
N ASN A 281 17.35 -21.15 19.74
CA ASN A 281 18.42 -21.21 20.74
C ASN A 281 18.77 -19.84 21.34
N ALA A 282 18.12 -18.77 20.89
CA ALA A 282 18.41 -17.42 21.35
C ALA A 282 17.90 -17.08 22.77
N PRO A 283 16.74 -17.59 23.24
CA PRO A 283 16.34 -17.40 24.62
C PRO A 283 17.27 -18.13 25.59
N THR A 284 17.45 -17.55 26.78
CA THR A 284 18.13 -18.21 27.90
C THR A 284 17.29 -19.36 28.45
N GLN A 285 17.90 -20.24 29.26
CA GLN A 285 17.16 -21.32 29.93
C GLN A 285 15.99 -20.80 30.76
N LEU A 286 16.18 -19.69 31.50
CA LEU A 286 15.12 -19.08 32.30
C LEU A 286 13.97 -18.54 31.43
N GLU A 287 14.29 -17.92 30.28
CA GLU A 287 13.29 -17.41 29.34
C GLU A 287 12.49 -18.54 28.68
N HIS A 288 13.14 -19.68 28.43
CA HIS A 288 12.45 -20.90 27.98
C HIS A 288 11.49 -21.44 29.04
N GLU A 289 11.93 -21.54 30.30
CA GLU A 289 11.09 -22.00 31.42
C GLU A 289 9.87 -21.08 31.62
N GLN A 290 10.06 -19.76 31.45
CA GLN A 290 9.00 -18.76 31.58
C GLN A 290 8.12 -18.61 30.34
N HIS A 291 8.53 -19.16 29.19
CA HIS A 291 7.88 -18.95 27.89
C HIS A 291 7.63 -17.46 27.58
N ALA A 292 8.55 -16.58 28.00
CA ALA A 292 8.41 -15.15 27.91
C ALA A 292 9.77 -14.44 27.91
N VAL A 293 9.86 -13.31 27.21
CA VAL A 293 11.03 -12.41 27.21
C VAL A 293 10.59 -10.98 27.45
N THR A 294 11.44 -10.14 28.03
CA THR A 294 11.13 -8.70 28.14
C THR A 294 11.15 -8.05 26.76
N LYS A 295 10.47 -6.89 26.63
CA LYS A 295 10.48 -6.14 25.38
C LYS A 295 11.90 -5.71 25.00
N LEU A 296 12.66 -5.16 25.94
CA LEU A 296 14.04 -4.73 25.70
C LEU A 296 14.91 -5.88 25.17
N ARG A 297 14.88 -7.04 25.85
CA ARG A 297 15.60 -8.25 25.43
C ARG A 297 15.28 -8.65 23.99
N TYR A 298 13.99 -8.67 23.65
CA TYR A 298 13.55 -9.00 22.28
C TYR A 298 14.03 -7.99 21.25
N MET A 299 14.00 -6.69 21.58
CA MET A 299 14.50 -5.65 20.66
C MET A 299 16.00 -5.79 20.43
N GLN A 300 16.79 -6.01 21.49
CA GLN A 300 18.24 -6.26 21.40
C GLN A 300 18.54 -7.50 20.55
N PHE A 301 17.84 -8.61 20.79
CA PHE A 301 17.94 -9.80 19.94
C PHE A 301 17.66 -9.47 18.46
N ARG A 302 16.59 -8.70 18.18
CA ARG A 302 16.24 -8.32 16.81
C ARG A 302 17.31 -7.44 16.17
N GLU A 303 17.95 -6.56 16.94
CA GLU A 303 19.03 -5.70 16.47
C GLU A 303 20.30 -6.53 16.17
N GLU A 304 20.61 -7.52 16.99
CA GLU A 304 21.74 -8.45 16.83
C GLU A 304 21.56 -9.44 15.67
N GLN A 305 20.32 -9.77 15.30
CA GLN A 305 20.03 -10.70 14.21
C GLN A 305 19.95 -10.04 12.83
N SER A 306 20.04 -8.72 12.76
CA SER A 306 19.95 -7.97 11.51
C SER A 306 21.13 -7.02 11.32
N SER A 307 21.14 -6.32 10.19
CA SER A 307 22.12 -5.25 9.92
C SER A 307 21.96 -4.03 10.84
N THR A 308 20.98 -4.00 11.75
CA THR A 308 20.76 -2.86 12.64
C THR A 308 21.98 -2.64 13.55
N CYS A 309 22.54 -3.70 14.13
CA CYS A 309 23.69 -3.59 15.03
C CYS A 309 24.98 -3.13 14.33
N SER A 310 25.12 -3.38 13.01
CA SER A 310 26.36 -3.13 12.26
C SER A 310 26.28 -1.91 11.32
N HIS A 311 25.10 -1.64 10.74
CA HIS A 311 24.90 -0.58 9.75
C HIS A 311 23.97 0.52 10.25
N GLY A 312 23.29 0.37 11.39
CA GLY A 312 22.31 1.34 11.86
C GLY A 312 21.03 1.40 11.03
N PHE A 313 20.74 0.36 10.24
CA PHE A 313 19.47 0.18 9.56
C PHE A 313 19.21 -1.30 9.28
N ARG A 314 17.97 -1.67 8.95
CA ARG A 314 17.63 -2.98 8.38
C ARG A 314 16.46 -2.90 7.42
N ILE A 315 16.46 -3.75 6.41
CA ILE A 315 15.37 -3.85 5.44
C ILE A 315 14.25 -4.68 6.07
N GLU A 316 13.11 -4.06 6.34
CA GLU A 316 11.96 -4.75 6.95
C GLU A 316 11.10 -5.45 5.90
N ALA A 317 10.93 -4.82 4.74
CA ALA A 317 10.13 -5.35 3.66
C ALA A 317 10.55 -4.78 2.30
N MET A 318 10.29 -5.56 1.25
CA MET A 318 10.47 -5.16 -0.14
C MET A 318 9.30 -5.68 -0.98
N LYS A 319 8.91 -4.96 -2.03
CA LYS A 319 8.02 -5.45 -3.08
C LYS A 319 8.61 -5.12 -4.45
N LEU A 320 8.61 -6.11 -5.32
CA LEU A 320 8.98 -5.95 -6.73
C LEU A 320 7.71 -5.91 -7.61
N PRO A 321 7.77 -5.33 -8.82
CA PRO A 321 6.64 -5.31 -9.75
C PRO A 321 6.14 -6.72 -10.05
N GLY A 322 4.82 -6.89 -10.07
CA GLY A 322 4.18 -8.18 -10.34
C GLY A 322 4.43 -9.30 -9.31
N ALA A 323 5.18 -9.04 -8.24
CA ALA A 323 5.53 -10.03 -7.22
C ALA A 323 4.85 -9.74 -5.87
N PRO A 324 4.58 -10.77 -5.03
CA PRO A 324 4.14 -10.55 -3.66
C PRO A 324 5.22 -9.84 -2.82
N PRO A 325 4.83 -9.14 -1.73
CA PRO A 325 5.79 -8.57 -0.79
C PRO A 325 6.73 -9.64 -0.19
N ILE A 326 8.00 -9.28 -0.05
CA ILE A 326 9.05 -10.04 0.59
C ILE A 326 9.25 -9.43 1.99
N THR A 327 8.87 -10.18 3.02
CA THR A 327 8.93 -9.74 4.43
C THR A 327 9.81 -10.63 5.31
N ASP A 328 10.31 -11.75 4.79
CA ASP A 328 11.22 -12.65 5.52
C ASP A 328 12.67 -12.19 5.37
N LEU A 329 12.95 -10.99 5.87
CA LEU A 329 14.27 -10.33 5.79
C LEU A 329 14.94 -10.20 7.17
N LYS A 330 14.36 -10.83 8.20
CA LYS A 330 14.73 -10.65 9.61
C LYS A 330 16.16 -11.08 9.95
N LYS A 331 16.76 -11.93 9.11
CA LYS A 331 18.11 -12.50 9.29
C LYS A 331 19.16 -11.89 8.34
N ILE A 332 18.77 -10.93 7.50
CA ILE A 332 19.71 -10.22 6.65
C ILE A 332 20.59 -9.35 7.54
N LYS A 333 21.87 -9.74 7.68
CA LYS A 333 22.78 -9.16 8.67
C LYS A 333 24.12 -8.77 8.09
N SER A 334 24.74 -9.65 7.31
CA SER A 334 26.07 -9.38 6.78
C SER A 334 26.01 -8.30 5.70
N HIS A 335 27.12 -7.58 5.54
CA HIS A 335 27.22 -6.52 4.55
C HIS A 335 26.91 -7.01 3.13
N LEU A 336 27.42 -8.20 2.76
CA LEU A 336 27.17 -8.81 1.45
C LEU A 336 25.69 -9.14 1.23
N GLU A 337 25.01 -9.71 2.24
CA GLU A 337 23.57 -9.99 2.13
C GLU A 337 22.76 -8.69 1.96
N VAL A 338 23.14 -7.61 2.66
CA VAL A 338 22.50 -6.29 2.51
C VAL A 338 22.68 -5.78 1.07
N LEU A 339 23.91 -5.83 0.53
CA LEU A 339 24.19 -5.43 -0.84
C LEU A 339 23.40 -6.26 -1.86
N ASP A 340 23.25 -7.57 -1.63
CA ASP A 340 22.48 -8.46 -2.51
C ASP A 340 20.99 -8.08 -2.54
N ILE A 341 20.39 -7.76 -1.39
CA ILE A 341 18.98 -7.29 -1.34
C ILE A 341 18.83 -5.93 -2.02
N ILE A 342 19.75 -4.99 -1.78
CA ILE A 342 19.72 -3.68 -2.46
C ILE A 342 19.90 -3.85 -3.97
N LYS A 343 20.79 -4.74 -4.42
CA LYS A 343 20.98 -5.08 -5.83
C LYS A 343 19.71 -5.68 -6.44
N GLN A 344 19.07 -6.61 -5.73
CA GLN A 344 17.78 -7.16 -6.16
C GLN A 344 16.71 -6.08 -6.29
N PHE A 345 16.68 -5.13 -5.34
CA PHE A 345 15.76 -4.00 -5.38
C PHE A 345 16.02 -3.07 -6.56
N LEU A 346 17.28 -2.77 -6.90
CA LEU A 346 17.65 -1.84 -7.98
C LEU A 346 17.61 -2.46 -9.39
N GLY A 347 17.70 -3.79 -9.48
CA GLY A 347 17.84 -4.48 -10.77
C GLY A 347 19.12 -4.04 -11.50
N ASN A 348 19.00 -3.62 -12.76
CA ASN A 348 20.11 -3.04 -13.54
C ASN A 348 19.91 -1.54 -13.80
N ARG A 349 19.16 -0.84 -12.93
CA ARG A 349 18.72 0.54 -13.19
C ARG A 349 19.64 1.57 -12.53
N GLU A 350 20.76 1.83 -13.20
CA GLU A 350 21.77 2.79 -12.75
C GLU A 350 21.22 4.22 -12.61
N ASP A 351 20.35 4.65 -13.54
CA ASP A 351 19.69 5.96 -13.46
C ASP A 351 18.84 6.13 -12.18
N THR A 352 18.21 5.03 -11.76
CA THR A 352 17.37 4.97 -10.56
C THR A 352 18.23 4.97 -9.31
N ARG A 353 19.34 4.23 -9.31
CA ARG A 353 20.35 4.26 -8.24
C ARG A 353 20.82 5.69 -7.99
N GLN A 354 21.21 6.41 -9.04
CA GLN A 354 21.67 7.79 -8.93
C GLN A 354 20.60 8.74 -8.38
N LYS A 355 19.35 8.63 -8.86
CA LYS A 355 18.22 9.43 -8.36
C LYS A 355 17.90 9.15 -6.89
N LEU A 356 18.01 7.88 -6.45
CA LEU A 356 17.82 7.50 -5.05
C LEU A 356 18.92 8.10 -4.18
N LEU A 357 20.19 7.98 -4.59
CA LEU A 357 21.33 8.57 -3.88
C LEU A 357 21.15 10.08 -3.70
N THR A 358 20.86 10.81 -4.78
CA THR A 358 20.63 12.26 -4.70
C THR A 358 19.50 12.63 -3.72
N ARG A 359 18.43 11.83 -3.66
CA ARG A 359 17.32 12.06 -2.72
C ARG A 359 17.71 11.74 -1.28
N LEU A 360 18.48 10.68 -1.05
CA LEU A 360 18.97 10.29 0.28
C LEU A 360 19.98 11.30 0.84
N GLU A 361 20.91 11.78 0.01
CA GLU A 361 21.85 12.84 0.38
C GLU A 361 21.13 14.14 0.72
N ASN A 362 20.12 14.52 -0.07
CA ASN A 362 19.30 15.68 0.21
C ASN A 362 18.52 15.52 1.53
N LEU A 363 17.92 14.35 1.76
CA LEU A 363 17.25 14.01 3.02
C LEU A 363 18.22 14.15 4.21
N ARG A 364 19.45 13.63 4.09
CA ARG A 364 20.49 13.77 5.11
C ARG A 364 20.76 15.23 5.44
N ILE A 365 21.03 16.06 4.42
CA ILE A 365 21.33 17.49 4.60
C ILE A 365 20.17 18.20 5.31
N LYS A 366 18.92 17.89 4.93
CA LYS A 366 17.74 18.52 5.54
C LYS A 366 17.53 18.09 6.99
N ILE A 367 17.78 16.83 7.33
CA ILE A 367 17.74 16.35 8.72
C ILE A 367 18.82 17.07 9.55
N GLU A 368 20.05 17.18 9.02
CA GLU A 368 21.16 17.86 9.70
C GLU A 368 20.91 19.35 9.98
N GLN A 369 20.15 20.01 9.11
CA GLN A 369 19.83 21.44 9.24
C GLN A 369 18.59 21.71 10.10
N SER A 370 17.79 20.69 10.40
CA SER A 370 16.53 20.85 11.11
C SER A 370 16.74 20.90 12.62
N LYS A 371 16.27 21.99 13.24
CA LYS A 371 16.23 22.14 14.71
C LYS A 371 15.33 21.12 15.38
N TYR A 372 14.29 20.66 14.67
CA TYR A 372 13.39 19.63 15.18
C TYR A 372 14.17 18.34 15.43
N PHE A 373 14.88 17.86 14.40
CA PHE A 373 15.68 16.65 14.52
C PHE A 373 16.80 16.80 15.55
N GLU A 374 17.49 17.95 15.61
CA GLU A 374 18.54 18.21 16.61
C GLU A 374 18.11 17.95 18.07
N THR A 375 16.81 18.07 18.37
CA THR A 375 16.25 17.97 19.74
C THR A 375 15.29 16.78 19.93
N HIS A 376 15.20 15.87 18.96
CA HIS A 376 14.27 14.73 19.04
C HIS A 376 14.98 13.40 18.77
N GLU A 377 14.83 12.42 19.67
CA GLU A 377 15.21 11.04 19.35
C GLU A 377 14.19 10.46 18.36
N VAL A 378 14.64 9.90 17.23
CA VAL A 378 13.77 9.42 16.14
C VAL A 378 13.81 7.90 16.06
N ILE A 379 13.01 7.24 16.89
CA ILE A 379 13.10 5.80 17.07
C ILE A 379 12.04 5.07 16.25
N GLY A 380 12.46 4.00 15.59
CA GLY A 380 11.56 3.09 14.89
C GLY A 380 10.95 3.67 13.61
N SER A 381 11.44 4.82 13.16
CA SER A 381 11.14 5.38 11.85
C SER A 381 11.75 4.53 10.73
N SER A 382 11.27 4.78 9.51
CA SER A 382 11.76 4.09 8.32
C SER A 382 12.02 5.06 7.18
N ILE A 383 13.02 4.75 6.36
CA ILE A 383 13.13 5.30 5.02
C ILE A 383 12.31 4.43 4.07
N PHE A 384 11.36 5.07 3.39
CA PHE A 384 10.47 4.45 2.43
C PHE A 384 10.89 4.85 1.01
N MET A 385 11.44 3.89 0.26
CA MET A 385 11.88 4.09 -1.11
C MET A 385 10.87 3.49 -2.08
N ILE A 386 10.48 4.26 -3.08
CA ILE A 386 9.54 3.84 -4.12
C ILE A 386 10.10 4.24 -5.46
N TYR A 387 10.03 3.36 -6.44
CA TYR A 387 10.26 3.77 -7.81
C TYR A 387 9.42 2.96 -8.81
N ASP A 388 9.11 3.55 -9.96
CA ASP A 388 8.58 2.86 -11.13
C ASP A 388 9.43 3.21 -12.36
N SER A 389 8.91 3.09 -13.59
CA SER A 389 9.65 3.44 -14.81
C SER A 389 9.91 4.95 -14.96
N GLU A 390 9.16 5.80 -14.26
CA GLU A 390 9.16 7.25 -14.47
C GLU A 390 9.63 8.02 -13.23
N LYS A 391 9.27 7.52 -12.04
CA LYS A 391 9.38 8.25 -10.78
C LYS A 391 10.24 7.50 -9.79
N VAL A 392 10.88 8.29 -8.95
CA VAL A 392 11.67 7.85 -7.80
C VAL A 392 11.29 8.73 -6.62
N GLY A 393 11.10 8.13 -5.46
CA GLY A 393 10.75 8.82 -4.24
C GLY A 393 11.38 8.17 -3.01
N VAL A 394 11.68 9.02 -2.02
CA VAL A 394 12.32 8.66 -0.75
C VAL A 394 11.67 9.52 0.31
N TRP A 395 11.12 8.90 1.36
CA TRP A 395 10.48 9.60 2.46
C TRP A 395 10.86 8.99 3.79
N LEU A 396 10.93 9.82 4.83
CA LEU A 396 10.98 9.37 6.22
C LEU A 396 9.55 9.20 6.74
N ILE A 397 9.24 8.02 7.29
CA ILE A 397 7.92 7.64 7.79
C ILE A 397 8.01 7.06 9.22
N ASP A 398 6.84 6.88 9.83
CA ASP A 398 6.65 6.21 11.13
C ASP A 398 7.30 6.93 12.32
N PHE A 399 6.65 8.01 12.79
CA PHE A 399 7.12 8.86 13.89
C PHE A 399 6.50 8.52 15.25
N ALA A 400 5.91 7.33 15.39
CA ALA A 400 5.19 6.91 16.60
C ALA A 400 6.03 6.93 17.89
N LYS A 401 7.36 6.80 17.77
CA LYS A 401 8.29 6.88 18.91
C LYS A 401 9.30 8.02 18.77
N THR A 402 9.00 9.05 17.99
CA THR A 402 9.85 10.24 17.88
C THR A 402 9.54 11.19 19.02
N ARG A 403 10.49 11.45 19.93
CA ARG A 403 10.24 12.23 21.15
C ARG A 403 11.29 13.31 21.33
N GLU A 404 10.85 14.47 21.84
CA GLU A 404 11.79 15.49 22.29
C GLU A 404 12.66 14.94 23.43
N VAL A 405 13.96 15.19 23.37
CA VAL A 405 14.89 14.74 24.42
C VAL A 405 14.87 15.71 25.61
N PRO A 406 15.06 15.20 26.84
CA PRO A 406 15.01 16.04 28.03
C PRO A 406 16.18 17.04 28.10
N ASN A 407 16.00 18.09 28.90
CA ASN A 407 17.03 19.08 29.26
C ASN A 407 17.62 19.86 28.08
N GLY A 408 16.90 19.98 26.95
CA GLY A 408 17.38 20.70 25.77
C GLY A 408 18.64 20.07 25.15
N ARG A 409 18.83 18.76 25.35
CA ARG A 409 19.96 18.02 24.78
C ARG A 409 19.89 18.09 23.25
N LYS A 410 21.08 18.10 22.65
CA LYS A 410 21.24 18.05 21.19
C LYS A 410 21.80 16.69 20.78
N LEU A 411 21.20 16.10 19.76
CA LEU A 411 21.60 14.83 19.19
C LEU A 411 22.42 15.04 17.92
N THR A 412 23.39 14.16 17.71
CA THR A 412 24.13 14.09 16.45
C THR A 412 23.50 13.10 15.48
N HIS A 413 22.66 12.19 16.00
CA HIS A 413 22.11 11.01 15.35
C HIS A 413 23.18 10.07 14.77
N ARG A 414 24.42 10.20 15.22
CA ARG A 414 25.59 9.48 14.68
C ARG A 414 26.42 8.81 15.76
N ARG A 415 26.57 9.45 16.92
CA ARG A 415 27.34 8.88 18.02
C ARG A 415 26.72 7.56 18.49
N PRO A 416 27.52 6.61 18.96
CA PRO A 416 27.01 5.41 19.60
C PRO A 416 26.05 5.75 20.75
N TRP A 417 25.00 4.96 20.88
CA TRP A 417 24.08 5.07 21.99
C TRP A 417 24.75 4.63 23.30
N GLU A 418 24.54 5.43 24.34
CA GLU A 418 24.85 5.13 25.73
C GLU A 418 23.66 5.60 26.55
N GLU A 419 23.30 4.85 27.61
CA GLU A 419 22.14 5.19 28.44
C GLU A 419 22.21 6.64 28.95
N GLY A 420 21.16 7.42 28.67
CA GLY A 420 21.04 8.83 29.04
C GLY A 420 21.58 9.81 28.00
N ASN A 421 22.24 9.34 26.93
CA ASN A 421 22.68 10.19 25.82
C ASN A 421 21.61 10.34 24.72
N HIS A 422 20.59 9.47 24.70
CA HIS A 422 19.47 9.44 23.76
C HIS A 422 19.82 9.28 22.26
N GLU A 423 21.08 9.03 21.91
CA GLU A 423 21.44 8.78 20.51
C GLU A 423 20.77 7.49 20.02
N GLU A 424 20.29 7.50 18.79
CA GLU A 424 19.53 6.41 18.18
C GLU A 424 20.13 5.98 16.84
N GLY A 425 21.07 6.76 16.31
CA GLY A 425 21.83 6.40 15.11
C GLY A 425 21.07 6.59 13.79
N LEU A 426 20.07 7.48 13.72
CA LEU A 426 19.32 7.74 12.47
C LEU A 426 20.25 8.15 11.32
N LEU A 427 21.13 9.14 11.53
CA LEU A 427 22.05 9.62 10.51
C LEU A 427 23.21 8.67 10.29
N TYR A 428 23.68 7.95 11.32
CA TYR A 428 24.65 6.84 11.12
C TYR A 428 24.08 5.77 10.18
N GLY A 429 22.81 5.39 10.39
CA GLY A 429 22.09 4.48 9.51
C GLY A 429 21.96 5.01 8.08
N LEU A 430 21.60 6.29 7.94
CA LEU A 430 21.45 6.93 6.63
C LEU A 430 22.78 7.02 5.88
N ASP A 431 23.88 7.37 6.56
CA ASP A 431 25.22 7.40 5.97
C ASP A 431 25.62 6.02 5.44
N ASN A 432 25.41 4.96 6.22
CA ASN A 432 25.70 3.59 5.80
C ASN A 432 24.76 3.10 4.68
N LEU A 433 23.50 3.54 4.67
CA LEU A 433 22.57 3.19 3.59
C LEU A 433 23.01 3.83 2.27
N ILE A 434 23.40 5.10 2.29
CA ILE A 434 23.95 5.80 1.11
C ILE A 434 25.19 5.06 0.61
N PHE A 435 26.14 4.77 1.51
CA PHE A 435 27.34 4.01 1.18
C PHE A 435 27.04 2.64 0.57
N ALA A 436 26.12 1.88 1.15
CA ALA A 436 25.73 0.58 0.62
C ALA A 436 25.11 0.69 -0.78
N ILE A 437 24.26 1.68 -1.03
CA ILE A 437 23.67 1.89 -2.36
C ILE A 437 24.73 2.33 -3.39
N GLU A 438 25.71 3.14 -3.00
CA GLU A 438 26.85 3.51 -3.85
C GLU A 438 27.72 2.30 -4.20
N GLU A 439 27.98 1.42 -3.24
CA GLU A 439 28.83 0.25 -3.41
C GLU A 439 28.21 -0.82 -4.33
N VAL A 440 26.88 -0.92 -4.36
CA VAL A 440 26.19 -1.93 -5.18
C VAL A 440 26.60 -1.82 -6.65
N ARG A 441 27.30 -2.87 -7.11
CA ARG A 441 27.68 -3.04 -8.52
C ARG A 441 26.51 -3.66 -9.29
N LEU A 442 25.81 -2.81 -10.03
CA LEU A 442 24.81 -3.24 -11.00
C LEU A 442 25.52 -3.88 -12.21
N SER A 443 24.90 -4.89 -12.80
CA SER A 443 25.46 -5.53 -14.00
C SER A 443 25.27 -4.57 -15.18
N LEU A 444 26.36 -4.32 -15.94
CA LEU A 444 26.34 -3.50 -17.15
C LEU A 444 25.48 -4.11 -18.25
#